data_AF-A0A523XPR3-F1
#
_entry.id   AF-A0A523XPR3-F1
#
_cell.length_a   1.000
_cell.length_b   1.000
_cell.length_c   1.000
_cell.angle_alpha   90.00
_cell.angle_beta   90.00
_cell.angle_gamma   90.00
#
_symmetry.space_group_name_H-M   'P 1'
#
loop_
_entity.id
_entity.type
_entity.pdbx_description
1 polymer ?
#
loop_
_entity_poly.entity_id
_entity_poly.type
_entity_poly.pdbx_seq_one_letter_code
_entity_poly.pdbx_strand_id
1 'polypeptide(L)' 'WPFPKNKIAAIGKKVKKILVPEMNLGQLSREIERFVDCEVVSVSKVGGVSHRVSEIYSVIEHYT' A
#
# COMPACT_ATOMS: atom_id res chain seq x y z
N TRP A 1 13.15 -5.98 -6.76
CA TRP A 1 14.32 -6.26 -5.91
C TRP A 1 15.57 -5.75 -6.60
N PRO A 2 16.59 -5.23 -5.88
CA PRO A 2 16.60 -4.96 -4.44
C PRO A 2 15.45 -4.03 -4.01
N PHE A 3 14.92 -4.18 -2.80
CA PHE A 3 13.82 -3.34 -2.31
C PHE A 3 14.33 -1.93 -1.96
N PRO A 4 13.68 -0.85 -2.42
CA PRO A 4 14.17 0.52 -2.26
C PRO A 4 13.91 1.10 -0.86
N LYS A 5 14.38 0.42 0.19
CA LYS A 5 14.11 0.71 1.61
C LYS A 5 14.28 2.18 2.00
N ASN A 6 15.36 2.84 1.55
CA ASN A 6 15.65 4.24 1.90
C ASN A 6 14.60 5.21 1.32
N LYS A 7 14.09 4.94 0.11
CA LYS A 7 13.07 5.77 -0.53
C LYS A 7 11.72 5.58 0.16
N ILE A 8 11.38 4.33 0.49
CA ILE A 8 10.14 3.99 1.20
C ILE A 8 10.11 4.62 2.59
N ALA A 9 11.19 4.50 3.37
CA ALA A 9 11.33 5.18 4.66
C ALA A 9 11.18 6.70 4.55
N ALA A 10 11.77 7.31 3.51
CA ALA A 10 11.65 8.76 3.29
C ALA A 10 10.22 9.20 2.92
N ILE A 11 9.44 8.36 2.24
CA ILE A 11 8.03 8.60 1.94
C ILE A 11 7.19 8.45 3.20
N GLY A 12 7.41 7.38 3.99
CA GLY A 12 6.67 7.12 5.23
C GLY A 12 6.74 8.26 6.24
N LYS A 13 7.84 9.02 6.26
CA LYS A 13 8.00 10.23 7.10
C LYS A 13 7.13 11.42 6.67
N LYS A 14 6.58 11.41 5.46
CA LYS A 14 5.83 12.53 4.86
C LYS A 14 4.33 12.31 4.80
N VAL A 15 3.86 11.11 5.11
CA VAL A 15 2.46 10.72 4.97
C VAL A 15 1.94 10.11 6.27
N LYS A 16 0.65 10.28 6.55
CA LYS A 16 0.00 9.62 7.69
C LYS A 16 -0.14 8.12 7.46
N LYS A 17 -0.32 7.73 6.20
CA LYS A 17 -0.70 6.39 5.77
C LYS A 17 -0.24 6.09 4.34
N ILE A 18 0.03 4.81 4.05
CA ILE A 18 0.32 4.28 2.72
C ILE A 18 -0.72 3.22 2.38
N LEU A 19 -1.50 3.45 1.33
CA LEU A 19 -2.46 2.47 0.80
C LEU A 19 -1.76 1.64 -0.29
N VAL A 20 -1.81 0.31 -0.18
CA VAL A 20 -1.11 -0.60 -1.10
C VAL A 20 -2.15 -1.47 -1.83
N PRO A 21 -2.61 -1.06 -3.02
CA PRO A 21 -3.45 -1.90 -3.86
C PRO A 21 -2.63 -3.04 -4.44
N GLU A 22 -2.98 -4.27 -4.08
CA GLU A 22 -2.30 -5.46 -4.57
C GLU A 22 -3.31 -6.55 -4.95
N MET A 23 -2.94 -7.41 -5.90
CA MET A 23 -3.75 -8.56 -6.34
C MET A 23 -3.36 -9.88 -5.64
N ASN A 24 -2.60 -9.75 -4.55
CA ASN A 24 -2.09 -10.84 -3.73
C ASN A 24 -2.46 -10.58 -2.26
N LEU A 25 -1.88 -11.34 -1.33
CA LEU A 25 -2.16 -11.25 0.09
C LEU A 25 -0.94 -10.75 0.87
N GLY A 26 -0.64 -9.47 0.73
CA GLY A 26 0.32 -8.82 1.62
C GLY A 26 1.77 -8.88 1.18
N GLN A 27 2.08 -9.22 -0.07
CA GLN A 27 3.48 -9.39 -0.48
C GLN A 27 4.24 -8.07 -0.44
N LEU A 28 3.62 -6.97 -0.91
CA LEU A 28 4.28 -5.67 -0.95
C LEU A 28 4.01 -4.85 0.30
N SER A 29 2.76 -4.86 0.80
CA SER A 29 2.38 -4.11 2.00
C SER A 29 3.23 -4.49 3.22
N ARG A 30 3.42 -5.79 3.48
CA ARG A 30 4.27 -6.27 4.59
C ARG A 30 5.74 -5.95 4.42
N GLU A 31 6.23 -5.82 3.18
CA GLU A 31 7.61 -5.39 2.95
C GLU A 31 7.76 -3.89 3.21
N ILE A 32 6.77 -3.07 2.82
CA ILE A 32 6.74 -1.63 3.12
C ILE A 32 6.71 -1.39 4.63
N GLU A 33 5.85 -2.11 5.36
CA GLU A 33 5.70 -2.02 6.82
C GLU A 33 7.02 -2.19 7.58
N ARG A 34 7.97 -2.99 7.07
CA ARG A 34 9.28 -3.20 7.72
C ARG A 34 10.17 -1.96 7.73
N PHE A 35 9.86 -0.95 6.92
CA PHE A 35 10.73 0.22 6.70
C PHE A 35 10.04 1.57 6.97
N VAL A 36 8.80 1.57 7.47
CA VAL A 36 8.04 2.80 7.76
C VAL A 36 7.35 2.70 9.12
N ASP A 37 7.22 3.84 9.80
CA ASP A 37 6.45 3.94 11.06
C ASP A 37 5.00 4.40 10.82
N CYS A 38 4.67 4.89 9.61
CA CYS A 38 3.32 5.28 9.25
C CYS A 38 2.41 4.06 9.03
N GLU A 39 1.09 4.25 9.15
CA GLU A 39 0.12 3.19 8.89
C GLU A 39 0.25 2.68 7.44
N VAL A 40 0.37 1.36 7.26
CA VAL A 40 0.33 0.74 5.93
C VAL A 40 -0.96 -0.08 5.86
N VAL A 41 -1.76 0.19 4.83
CA VAL A 41 -3.04 -0.48 4.62
C VAL A 41 -2.94 -1.33 3.37
N SER A 42 -3.07 -2.65 3.53
CA SER A 42 -3.21 -3.56 2.40
C SER A 42 -4.62 -3.45 1.80
N VAL A 43 -4.69 -3.12 0.52
CA VAL A 43 -5.93 -3.07 -0.27
C VAL A 43 -5.91 -4.27 -1.23
N SER A 44 -6.00 -5.46 -0.64
CA SER A 44 -5.85 -6.74 -1.35
C SER A 44 -7.11 -7.11 -2.14
N LYS A 45 -6.95 -7.55 -3.39
CA LYS A 45 -8.02 -8.13 -4.23
C LYS A 45 -7.56 -9.43 -4.87
N VAL A 46 -8.04 -10.55 -4.35
CA VAL A 46 -7.72 -11.90 -4.86
C VAL A 46 -8.78 -12.31 -5.88
N GLY A 47 -8.37 -13.05 -6.92
CA GLY A 47 -9.28 -13.56 -7.96
C GLY A 47 -8.83 -13.31 -9.40
N GLY A 48 -7.59 -12.86 -9.61
CA GLY A 48 -7.02 -12.68 -10.95
C GLY A 48 -7.54 -11.44 -11.71
N VAL A 49 -8.34 -10.59 -11.06
CA VAL A 49 -8.88 -9.36 -11.64
C VAL A 49 -8.26 -8.15 -10.95
N SER A 50 -7.78 -7.20 -11.74
CA SER A 50 -7.23 -5.95 -11.22
C SER A 50 -8.28 -5.07 -10.56
N HIS A 51 -7.81 -4.17 -9.69
CA HIS A 51 -8.62 -3.08 -9.17
C HIS A 51 -9.08 -2.17 -10.31
N ARG A 52 -10.36 -1.81 -10.29
CA ARG A 52 -10.92 -0.74 -11.11
C ARG A 52 -10.57 0.60 -10.48
N VAL A 53 -10.48 1.62 -11.32
CA VAL A 53 -10.24 3.00 -10.87
C VAL A 53 -11.27 3.44 -9.82
N SER A 54 -12.55 3.11 -10.01
CA SER A 54 -13.62 3.43 -9.06
C SER A 54 -13.41 2.77 -7.69
N GLU A 55 -12.93 1.53 -7.64
CA GLU A 55 -12.65 0.83 -6.38
C GLU A 55 -11.52 1.53 -5.61
N ILE A 56 -10.48 1.98 -6.30
CA ILE A 56 -9.38 2.74 -5.70
C ILE A 56 -9.87 4.08 -5.14
N TYR A 57 -10.72 4.80 -5.88
CA TYR A 57 -11.30 6.05 -5.38
C TYR A 57 -12.12 5.85 -4.12
N SER A 58 -13.01 4.84 -4.08
CA SER A 58 -13.80 4.53 -2.89
C SER A 58 -12.93 4.20 -1.68
N VAL A 59 -11.81 3.52 -1.89
CA VAL A 59 -10.84 3.23 -0.82
C VAL A 59 -10.15 4.50 -0.34
N ILE A 60 -9.74 5.40 -1.24
CA ILE A 60 -9.14 6.69 -0.86
C ILE A 60 -10.13 7.52 -0.03
N GLU A 61 -11.40 7.61 -0.47
CA GLU A 61 -12.45 8.34 0.25
C GLU A 61 -12.74 7.76 1.63
N HIS A 62 -12.77 6.43 1.77
CA HIS A 62 -12.98 5.75 3.05
C HIS A 62 -11.91 6.09 4.11
N TYR A 63 -10.72 6.44 3.64
CA TYR A 63 -9.52 6.59 4.46
C TYR A 63 -9.02 8.05 4.59
N THR A 64 -9.76 9.00 4.03
CA THR A 64 -9.55 10.45 4.17
C THR A 64 -10.35 10.97 5.35
#